data_AF-A0A4Q4N231-F1
#
_entry.id   AF-A0A4Q4N231-F1
#
_cell.length_a   1.000
_cell.length_b   1.000
_cell.length_c   1.000
_cell.angle_alpha   90.00
_cell.angle_beta   90.00
_cell.angle_gamma   90.00
#
_symmetry.space_group_name_H-M   'P 1'
#
loop_
_entity.id
_entity.type
_entity.pdbx_description
1 polymer ?
#
loop_
_entity_poly.entity_id
_entity_poly.type
_entity_poly.pdbx_seq_one_letter_code
_entity_poly.pdbx_strand_id
1 'polypeptide(L)'
;MATAAPMPAEKRDSMEATASSLEAKMKAASINQTARKRPLGLTDLPPSVRNNIYKHCLDAELVNLGKPNVSYTHTISKEDGILSFSASRSPFPVNTALFTINKEISKDALSYFYEKNLWVRLDVYTSDARHAKTLLEDSGLLFSTSKGDLVEKATRHALEVVLVEKNSSQKRASVMFPAQYLPRLINFLDQASRATKTWAQGRSLFLNVVNTYSFPVSKLQGDLLELFRLLSGFGKVEVDGKNLLPRYAEGLQNNMMGESFTADGYLQSVTELCDLADEAREKEKYQLANEYAHATIIALTYGYLTHAETLHSQEDDFNKSVQRLRWRTELGLGISLSIPLRGLTTSKHWLRTQNPTEEIRKAARDLLLAETSVSKALSLAQDSPSPASNPWFHSLPVELIPPNKPTFFTDREKAQTWYALGTVHMALGEYIFACGDMERALELWGKDTGVDEEGGLRSKIEESFEKARKGIDGDAESMWVGEVRPGTGLKTAASLAKGLSDDLRK
;
A
#
# COMPACT_ATOMS: atom_id res chain seq x y z
N MET A 1 37.95 -34.70 63.50
CA MET A 1 36.86 -34.61 64.49
C MET A 1 36.11 -33.32 64.21
N ALA A 2 34.83 -33.25 63.81
CA ALA A 2 33.73 -34.24 63.80
C ALA A 2 33.46 -34.84 65.20
N THR A 3 32.25 -34.91 65.77
CA THR A 3 30.85 -34.79 65.30
C THR A 3 30.02 -33.93 66.30
N ALA A 4 28.68 -33.70 66.24
CA ALA A 4 27.61 -33.48 65.23
C ALA A 4 26.29 -33.27 66.05
N ALA A 5 25.10 -32.85 65.59
CA ALA A 5 24.53 -32.29 64.36
C ALA A 5 23.17 -31.58 64.72
N PRO A 6 22.53 -30.80 63.83
CA PRO A 6 21.19 -30.24 64.08
C PRO A 6 20.10 -31.33 64.01
N MET A 7 19.18 -31.35 64.97
CA MET A 7 17.96 -32.18 64.91
C MET A 7 16.81 -31.43 64.19
N PRO A 8 15.82 -32.15 63.62
CA PRO A 8 15.05 -31.63 62.51
C PRO A 8 13.90 -30.70 62.91
N ALA A 9 13.69 -29.66 62.11
CA ALA A 9 12.39 -29.01 62.02
C ALA A 9 11.43 -29.91 61.22
N GLU A 10 10.19 -30.05 61.71
CA GLU A 10 9.21 -30.99 61.17
C GLU A 10 8.80 -30.66 59.72
N LYS A 11 8.63 -31.70 58.89
CA LYS A 11 7.88 -31.56 57.63
C LYS A 11 6.41 -31.31 57.96
N ARG A 12 5.99 -30.05 57.97
CA ARG A 12 4.56 -29.72 57.94
C ARG A 12 3.98 -29.98 56.56
N ASP A 13 2.85 -30.68 56.54
CA ASP A 13 2.17 -31.09 55.32
C ASP A 13 1.64 -29.92 54.49
N SER A 14 1.68 -30.06 53.17
CA SER A 14 1.33 -29.01 52.22
C SER A 14 -0.18 -28.81 52.01
N MET A 15 -1.01 -29.07 53.03
CA MET A 15 -2.47 -29.00 52.95
C MET A 15 -3.16 -28.13 54.03
N GLU A 16 -2.46 -27.65 55.07
CA GLU A 16 -3.06 -26.77 56.08
C GLU A 16 -2.84 -25.27 55.79
N ALA A 17 -3.35 -24.80 54.65
CA ALA A 17 -3.48 -23.38 54.36
C ALA A 17 -4.79 -22.82 54.95
N THR A 18 -4.79 -22.50 56.25
CA THR A 18 -5.95 -21.87 56.91
C THR A 18 -6.30 -20.52 56.27
N ALA A 19 -7.59 -20.26 56.05
CA ALA A 19 -8.08 -19.16 55.20
C ALA A 19 -7.61 -17.76 55.63
N SER A 20 -7.40 -17.53 56.92
CA SER A 20 -6.84 -16.29 57.48
C SER A 20 -5.45 -15.95 56.94
N SER A 21 -4.65 -16.95 56.56
CA SER A 21 -3.34 -16.74 55.93
C SER A 21 -3.42 -16.22 54.48
N LEU A 22 -4.57 -16.44 53.81
CA LEU A 22 -4.81 -15.99 52.44
C LEU A 22 -5.21 -14.51 52.40
N GLU A 23 -6.15 -14.09 53.27
CA GLU A 23 -6.56 -12.68 53.38
C GLU A 23 -5.38 -11.75 53.73
N ALA A 24 -4.52 -12.18 54.65
CA ALA A 24 -3.32 -11.41 55.03
C ALA A 24 -2.38 -11.19 53.83
N LYS A 25 -2.18 -12.22 53.00
CA LYS A 25 -1.36 -12.13 51.78
C LYS A 25 -2.05 -11.30 50.68
N MET A 26 -3.37 -11.38 50.54
CA MET A 26 -4.10 -10.55 49.57
C MET A 26 -4.08 -9.06 49.94
N LYS A 27 -4.26 -8.71 51.23
CA LYS A 27 -4.19 -7.32 51.70
C LYS A 27 -2.78 -6.73 51.64
N ALA A 28 -1.73 -7.55 51.80
CA ALA A 28 -0.34 -7.12 51.61
C ALA A 28 0.06 -6.91 50.14
N ALA A 29 -0.75 -7.37 49.17
CA ALA A 29 -0.44 -7.31 47.74
C ALA A 29 -0.97 -6.04 47.02
N SER A 30 -1.57 -5.08 47.74
CA SER A 30 -2.06 -3.82 47.15
C SER A 30 -0.92 -2.84 46.83
N ILE A 31 -0.13 -3.16 45.80
CA ILE A 31 0.86 -2.25 45.24
C ILE A 31 0.13 -1.05 44.61
N ASN A 32 0.41 0.16 45.11
CA ASN A 32 -0.04 1.41 44.48
C ASN A 32 0.63 1.58 43.11
N GLN A 33 0.02 1.00 42.08
CA GLN A 33 0.45 1.21 40.70
C GLN A 33 0.01 2.60 40.24
N THR A 34 0.97 3.53 40.15
CA THR A 34 0.82 4.69 39.27
C THR A 34 0.46 4.17 37.87
N ALA A 35 -0.62 4.71 37.29
CA ALA A 35 -1.23 4.13 36.10
C ALA A 35 -0.28 4.14 34.89
N ARG A 36 0.42 3.02 34.67
CA ARG A 36 1.11 2.75 33.41
C ARG A 36 0.05 2.79 32.31
N LYS A 37 0.21 3.67 31.32
CA LYS A 37 -0.65 3.69 30.14
C LYS A 37 -0.63 2.30 29.51
N ARG A 38 -1.78 1.61 29.55
CA ARG A 38 -1.97 0.34 28.84
C ARG A 38 -1.76 0.63 27.34
N PRO A 39 -1.02 -0.20 26.59
CA PRO A 39 -1.02 -0.07 25.13
C PRO A 39 -2.47 -0.22 24.65
N LEU A 40 -2.92 0.72 23.81
CA LEU A 40 -4.30 0.77 23.34
C LEU A 40 -4.58 -0.45 22.45
N GLY A 41 -5.60 -1.23 22.82
CA GLY A 41 -6.06 -2.34 21.99
C GLY A 41 -6.94 -1.84 20.84
N LEU A 42 -7.09 -2.66 19.81
CA LEU A 42 -8.01 -2.39 18.69
C LEU A 42 -9.48 -2.21 19.14
N THR A 43 -9.81 -2.73 20.33
CA THR A 43 -11.09 -2.54 21.03
C THR A 43 -11.32 -1.10 21.49
N ASP A 44 -10.25 -0.38 21.80
CA ASP A 44 -10.25 0.89 22.55
C ASP A 44 -10.35 2.10 21.61
N LEU A 45 -10.27 1.87 20.30
CA LEU A 45 -10.46 2.88 19.26
C LEU A 45 -11.94 3.30 19.14
N PRO A 46 -12.22 4.58 18.82
CA PRO A 46 -13.58 5.07 18.60
C PRO A 46 -14.31 4.22 17.53
N PRO A 47 -15.62 3.93 17.70
CA PRO A 47 -16.35 3.06 16.78
C PRO A 47 -16.25 3.47 15.30
N SER A 48 -16.19 4.76 14.97
CA SER A 48 -15.98 5.24 13.60
C SER A 48 -14.61 4.85 13.01
N VAL A 49 -13.54 5.00 13.79
CA VAL A 49 -12.17 4.63 13.39
C VAL A 49 -12.02 3.12 13.30
N ARG A 50 -12.49 2.42 14.34
CA ARG A 50 -12.47 0.96 14.42
C ARG A 50 -13.28 0.32 13.27
N ASN A 51 -14.45 0.87 12.95
CA ASN A 51 -15.26 0.39 11.83
C ASN A 51 -14.63 0.69 10.47
N ASN A 52 -13.84 1.77 10.30
CA ASN A 52 -13.07 1.99 9.06
C ASN A 52 -11.91 0.99 8.92
N ILE A 53 -11.17 0.70 10.00
CA ILE A 53 -10.13 -0.35 9.98
C ILE A 53 -10.76 -1.71 9.64
N TYR A 54 -11.86 -2.06 10.32
CA TYR A 54 -12.62 -3.27 10.03
C TYR A 54 -13.17 -3.30 8.60
N LYS A 55 -13.72 -2.21 8.06
CA LYS A 55 -14.20 -2.11 6.67
C LYS A 55 -13.15 -2.50 5.61
N HIS A 56 -11.86 -2.40 5.91
CA HIS A 56 -10.79 -2.81 4.99
C HIS A 56 -10.21 -4.21 5.28
N CYS A 57 -10.39 -4.76 6.49
CA CYS A 57 -9.89 -6.10 6.86
C CYS A 57 -10.95 -7.21 6.89
N LEU A 58 -12.24 -6.89 7.11
CA LEU A 58 -13.26 -7.86 7.52
C LEU A 58 -14.26 -8.27 6.43
N ASP A 59 -14.29 -7.64 5.25
CA ASP A 59 -15.28 -7.94 4.19
C ASP A 59 -15.28 -9.42 3.75
N ALA A 60 -14.16 -10.15 3.90
CA ALA A 60 -14.07 -11.59 3.62
C ALA A 60 -14.35 -12.48 4.84
N GLU A 61 -14.05 -12.02 6.06
CA GLU A 61 -14.28 -12.80 7.29
C GLU A 61 -15.73 -12.67 7.80
N LEU A 62 -16.37 -11.52 7.57
CA LEU A 62 -17.81 -11.29 7.82
C LEU A 62 -18.72 -12.24 7.05
N VAL A 63 -18.30 -12.71 5.87
CA VAL A 63 -18.98 -13.76 5.09
C VAL A 63 -19.22 -15.02 5.92
N ASN A 64 -18.35 -15.29 6.90
CA ASN A 64 -18.35 -16.46 7.76
C ASN A 64 -18.61 -16.17 9.24
N LEU A 65 -18.83 -14.91 9.64
CA LEU A 65 -19.18 -14.55 11.01
C LEU A 65 -20.47 -15.27 11.45
N GLY A 66 -20.45 -15.86 12.65
CA GLY A 66 -21.59 -16.63 13.19
C GLY A 66 -21.85 -17.98 12.51
N LYS A 67 -21.04 -18.41 11.54
CA LYS A 67 -21.12 -19.74 10.89
C LYS A 67 -20.00 -20.64 11.43
N PRO A 68 -20.21 -21.97 11.52
CA PRO A 68 -19.14 -22.89 11.89
C PRO A 68 -17.98 -22.81 10.88
N ASN A 69 -16.77 -23.08 11.34
CA ASN A 69 -15.57 -23.08 10.48
C ASN A 69 -15.75 -24.01 9.27
N VAL A 70 -15.24 -23.60 8.12
CA VAL A 70 -15.13 -24.48 6.95
C VAL A 70 -14.05 -25.52 7.27
N SER A 71 -14.38 -26.80 7.15
CA SER A 71 -13.43 -27.88 7.25
C SER A 71 -13.37 -28.62 5.92
N TYR A 72 -12.14 -28.91 5.46
CA TYR A 72 -11.90 -29.62 4.21
C TYR A 72 -11.65 -31.10 4.48
N THR A 73 -12.29 -31.97 3.71
CA THR A 73 -11.92 -33.36 3.52
C THR A 73 -11.26 -33.51 2.15
N HIS A 74 -10.45 -34.55 1.97
CA HIS A 74 -9.68 -34.77 0.75
C HIS A 74 -9.74 -36.23 0.31
N THR A 75 -9.72 -36.45 -1.00
CA THR A 75 -9.49 -37.75 -1.63
C THR A 75 -8.38 -37.62 -2.67
N ILE A 76 -7.65 -38.70 -2.94
CA ILE A 76 -6.63 -38.73 -3.99
C ILE A 76 -7.29 -39.32 -5.24
N SER A 77 -7.21 -38.62 -6.39
CA SER A 77 -7.62 -39.17 -7.69
C SER A 77 -6.81 -40.43 -7.97
N LYS A 78 -7.49 -41.53 -8.29
CA LYS A 78 -6.82 -42.82 -8.58
C LYS A 78 -6.07 -42.83 -9.90
N GLU A 79 -6.42 -41.92 -10.81
CA GLU A 79 -5.86 -41.84 -12.15
C GLU A 79 -4.63 -40.92 -12.16
N ASP A 80 -4.75 -39.70 -11.62
CA ASP A 80 -3.71 -38.66 -11.70
C ASP A 80 -2.90 -38.48 -10.41
N GLY A 81 -3.39 -39.01 -9.28
CA GLY A 81 -2.77 -38.80 -7.97
C GLY A 81 -2.90 -37.38 -7.41
N ILE A 82 -3.80 -36.56 -7.96
CA ILE A 82 -4.11 -35.20 -7.53
C ILE A 82 -5.11 -35.22 -6.35
N LEU A 83 -4.94 -34.32 -5.38
CA LEU A 83 -5.88 -34.11 -4.28
C LEU A 83 -7.16 -33.42 -4.78
N SER A 84 -8.29 -34.09 -4.60
CA SER A 84 -9.63 -33.52 -4.73
C SER A 84 -10.17 -33.19 -3.35
N PHE A 85 -10.59 -31.94 -3.13
CA PHE A 85 -11.11 -31.46 -1.85
C PHE A 85 -12.64 -31.39 -1.83
N SER A 86 -13.23 -31.57 -0.66
CA SER A 86 -14.67 -31.37 -0.38
C SER A 86 -14.82 -30.60 0.93
N ALA A 87 -15.60 -29.52 0.94
CA ALA A 87 -15.79 -28.69 2.12
C ALA A 87 -17.07 -29.06 2.88
N SER A 88 -17.04 -29.03 4.21
CA SER A 88 -18.20 -29.35 5.07
C SER A 88 -19.42 -28.43 4.90
N ARG A 89 -19.20 -27.27 4.30
CA ARG A 89 -20.19 -26.36 3.71
C ARG A 89 -19.52 -25.60 2.57
N SER A 90 -20.29 -24.91 1.73
CA SER A 90 -19.68 -24.02 0.74
C SER A 90 -18.78 -22.98 1.44
N PRO A 91 -17.49 -22.84 1.06
CA PRO A 91 -16.60 -21.83 1.62
C PRO A 91 -17.08 -20.42 1.29
N PHE A 92 -17.77 -20.27 0.16
CA PHE A 92 -18.38 -19.03 -0.34
C PHE A 92 -19.92 -19.24 -0.34
N PRO A 93 -20.67 -18.68 0.62
CA PRO A 93 -22.00 -19.19 0.97
C PRO A 93 -23.18 -18.45 0.30
N VAL A 94 -23.46 -18.73 -0.98
CA VAL A 94 -24.77 -18.63 -1.66
C VAL A 94 -24.84 -19.72 -2.76
N ASN A 95 -25.98 -19.89 -3.45
CA ASN A 95 -26.17 -20.84 -4.56
C ASN A 95 -26.76 -20.14 -5.82
N THR A 96 -26.53 -20.70 -7.01
CA THR A 96 -26.56 -20.06 -8.37
C THR A 96 -25.36 -19.15 -8.76
N ALA A 97 -24.54 -19.65 -9.69
CA ALA A 97 -23.59 -18.93 -10.56
C ALA A 97 -22.92 -17.63 -10.03
N LEU A 98 -21.99 -17.75 -9.08
CA LEU A 98 -21.08 -16.69 -8.60
C LEU A 98 -21.70 -15.51 -7.79
N PHE A 99 -22.96 -15.66 -7.37
CA PHE A 99 -23.44 -15.33 -6.01
C PHE A 99 -23.61 -13.87 -5.56
N THR A 100 -24.85 -13.39 -5.55
CA THR A 100 -25.34 -12.22 -4.77
C THR A 100 -25.27 -12.44 -3.25
N ILE A 101 -24.98 -11.40 -2.45
CA ILE A 101 -24.74 -11.52 -0.99
C ILE A 101 -25.67 -10.64 -0.13
N ASN A 102 -25.74 -11.04 1.16
CA ASN A 102 -26.37 -10.45 2.35
C ASN A 102 -26.42 -8.91 2.47
N LYS A 103 -27.38 -8.42 3.26
CA LYS A 103 -27.75 -6.99 3.44
C LYS A 103 -26.72 -6.08 4.13
N GLU A 104 -25.63 -6.63 4.67
CA GLU A 104 -24.67 -5.87 5.50
C GLU A 104 -23.41 -5.40 4.75
N ILE A 105 -23.10 -5.97 3.58
CA ILE A 105 -22.04 -5.42 2.71
C ILE A 105 -22.64 -4.22 1.95
N SER A 106 -21.89 -3.13 1.82
CA SER A 106 -22.36 -1.98 1.04
C SER A 106 -22.55 -2.35 -0.43
N LYS A 107 -23.54 -1.74 -1.10
CA LYS A 107 -23.78 -1.99 -2.54
C LYS A 107 -22.56 -1.67 -3.41
N ASP A 108 -21.72 -0.74 -2.95
CA ASP A 108 -20.53 -0.29 -3.66
C ASP A 108 -19.39 -1.30 -3.52
N ALA A 109 -19.19 -1.88 -2.32
CA ALA A 109 -18.23 -2.96 -2.10
C ALA A 109 -18.65 -4.25 -2.81
N LEU A 110 -19.95 -4.59 -2.77
CA LEU A 110 -20.52 -5.67 -3.57
C LEU A 110 -20.20 -5.47 -5.07
N SER A 111 -20.54 -4.31 -5.63
CA SER A 111 -20.24 -3.99 -7.04
C SER A 111 -18.75 -4.11 -7.35
N TYR A 112 -17.88 -3.54 -6.50
CA TYR A 112 -16.42 -3.58 -6.69
C TYR A 112 -15.86 -5.01 -6.75
N PHE A 113 -16.25 -5.88 -5.80
CA PHE A 113 -15.76 -7.26 -5.80
C PHE A 113 -16.33 -8.10 -6.96
N TYR A 114 -17.61 -7.93 -7.31
CA TYR A 114 -18.24 -8.67 -8.42
C TYR A 114 -17.76 -8.22 -9.81
N GLU A 115 -17.45 -6.94 -9.99
CA GLU A 115 -16.98 -6.41 -11.27
C GLU A 115 -15.54 -6.86 -11.57
N LYS A 116 -14.68 -6.97 -10.54
CA LYS A 116 -13.21 -7.06 -10.73
C LYS A 116 -12.57 -8.44 -10.56
N ASN A 117 -13.25 -9.43 -9.97
CA ASN A 117 -12.87 -10.86 -10.02
C ASN A 117 -11.37 -11.20 -9.77
N LEU A 118 -10.74 -10.57 -8.76
CA LEU A 118 -9.34 -10.81 -8.41
C LEU A 118 -9.15 -12.17 -7.70
N TRP A 119 -9.03 -13.24 -8.48
CA TRP A 119 -8.70 -14.59 -8.01
C TRP A 119 -7.22 -14.93 -8.22
N VAL A 120 -6.71 -15.82 -7.38
CA VAL A 120 -5.38 -16.44 -7.47
C VAL A 120 -5.58 -17.93 -7.74
N ARG A 121 -4.85 -18.49 -8.73
CA ARG A 121 -4.68 -19.96 -8.88
C ARG A 121 -3.38 -20.37 -8.21
N LEU A 122 -3.45 -21.37 -7.33
CA LEU A 122 -2.28 -21.97 -6.67
C LEU A 122 -2.13 -23.43 -7.12
N ASP A 123 -1.00 -23.72 -7.75
CA ASP A 123 -0.61 -25.06 -8.21
C ASP A 123 0.57 -25.57 -7.37
N VAL A 124 0.43 -26.75 -6.76
CA VAL A 124 1.45 -27.32 -5.86
C VAL A 124 2.03 -28.60 -6.45
N TYR A 125 3.33 -28.61 -6.67
CA TYR A 125 4.09 -29.73 -7.20
C TYR A 125 5.00 -30.32 -6.12
N THR A 126 4.81 -31.60 -5.79
CA THR A 126 5.59 -32.33 -4.77
C THR A 126 5.44 -33.83 -4.96
N SER A 127 6.42 -34.62 -4.53
CA SER A 127 6.36 -36.09 -4.65
C SER A 127 5.40 -36.74 -3.64
N ASP A 128 5.21 -36.13 -2.46
CA ASP A 128 4.30 -36.61 -1.42
C ASP A 128 3.04 -35.76 -1.34
N ALA A 129 1.89 -36.33 -1.68
CA ALA A 129 0.60 -35.66 -1.58
C ALA A 129 0.28 -35.13 -0.17
N ARG A 130 0.86 -35.73 0.89
CA ARG A 130 0.70 -35.25 2.27
C ARG A 130 1.28 -33.84 2.46
N HIS A 131 2.36 -33.48 1.76
CA HIS A 131 2.93 -32.13 1.86
C HIS A 131 1.99 -31.06 1.27
N ALA A 132 1.39 -31.34 0.11
CA ALA A 132 0.40 -30.45 -0.50
C ALA A 132 -0.88 -30.35 0.34
N LYS A 133 -1.30 -31.46 0.94
CA LYS A 133 -2.43 -31.56 1.85
C LYS A 133 -2.21 -30.73 3.13
N THR A 134 -1.09 -30.93 3.82
CA THR A 134 -0.70 -30.17 5.03
C THR A 134 -0.55 -28.68 4.74
N LEU A 135 0.08 -28.29 3.63
CA LEU A 135 0.19 -26.87 3.24
C LEU A 135 -1.19 -26.19 3.10
N LEU A 136 -2.17 -26.87 2.50
CA LEU A 136 -3.51 -26.30 2.27
C LEU A 136 -4.41 -26.32 3.51
N GLU A 137 -4.21 -27.26 4.44
CA GLU A 137 -4.92 -27.26 5.73
C GLU A 137 -4.31 -26.24 6.71
N ASP A 138 -2.98 -26.21 6.86
CA ASP A 138 -2.28 -25.39 7.86
C ASP A 138 -2.16 -23.90 7.46
N SER A 139 -2.17 -23.56 6.16
CA SER A 139 -2.16 -22.16 5.70
C SER A 139 -3.47 -21.41 5.95
N GLY A 140 -4.53 -22.08 6.41
CA GLY A 140 -5.82 -21.45 6.72
C GLY A 140 -6.48 -20.76 5.53
N LEU A 141 -6.17 -21.17 4.29
CA LEU A 141 -6.77 -20.65 3.07
C LEU A 141 -8.22 -21.10 2.93
N LEU A 142 -9.12 -20.19 2.52
CA LEU A 142 -10.44 -20.55 2.03
C LEU A 142 -10.43 -20.56 0.50
N PHE A 143 -10.41 -21.75 -0.06
CA PHE A 143 -10.30 -22.03 -1.49
C PHE A 143 -11.51 -22.81 -2.04
N SER A 144 -11.72 -22.73 -3.35
CA SER A 144 -12.79 -23.43 -4.06
C SER A 144 -12.52 -24.93 -4.18
N THR A 145 -13.57 -25.75 -3.99
CA THR A 145 -13.54 -27.21 -4.15
C THR A 145 -13.97 -27.66 -5.56
N SER A 146 -13.71 -26.84 -6.58
CA SER A 146 -13.85 -27.23 -7.98
C SER A 146 -12.89 -28.38 -8.34
N LYS A 147 -13.27 -29.25 -9.29
CA LYS A 147 -12.36 -30.26 -9.84
C LYS A 147 -11.15 -29.58 -10.53
N GLY A 148 -9.99 -30.23 -10.51
CA GLY A 148 -8.74 -29.73 -11.09
C GLY A 148 -8.90 -29.24 -12.53
N ASP A 149 -9.52 -30.03 -13.41
CA ASP A 149 -9.72 -29.68 -14.81
C ASP A 149 -10.52 -28.37 -15.02
N LEU A 150 -11.38 -28.01 -14.07
CA LEU A 150 -12.19 -26.79 -14.11
C LEU A 150 -11.42 -25.58 -13.57
N VAL A 151 -10.47 -25.82 -12.67
CA VAL A 151 -9.51 -24.81 -12.18
C VAL A 151 -8.46 -24.50 -13.25
N GLU A 152 -7.93 -25.52 -13.94
CA GLU A 152 -6.97 -25.33 -15.03
C GLU A 152 -7.57 -24.65 -16.26
N LYS A 153 -8.86 -24.89 -16.53
CA LYS A 153 -9.61 -24.22 -17.61
C LYS A 153 -10.22 -22.87 -17.18
N ALA A 154 -9.97 -22.41 -15.96
CA ALA A 154 -10.42 -21.10 -15.50
C ALA A 154 -9.58 -20.00 -16.17
N THR A 155 -10.27 -18.99 -16.71
CA THR A 155 -9.66 -17.78 -17.32
C THR A 155 -9.98 -16.50 -16.55
N ARG A 156 -10.55 -16.63 -15.34
CA ARG A 156 -11.01 -15.54 -14.48
C ARG A 156 -10.18 -15.49 -13.19
N HIS A 157 -8.91 -15.16 -13.36
CA HIS A 157 -7.94 -14.93 -12.30
C HIS A 157 -6.94 -13.86 -12.75
N ALA A 158 -6.24 -13.27 -11.77
CA ALA A 158 -5.29 -12.19 -11.98
C ALA A 158 -3.85 -12.60 -11.60
N LEU A 159 -3.68 -13.67 -10.81
CA LEU A 159 -2.37 -14.22 -10.43
C LEU A 159 -2.38 -15.74 -10.53
N GLU A 160 -1.30 -16.30 -11.05
CA GLU A 160 -0.95 -17.71 -10.96
C GLU A 160 0.29 -17.87 -10.08
N VAL A 161 0.23 -18.78 -9.11
CA VAL A 161 1.31 -19.11 -8.18
C VAL A 161 1.60 -20.61 -8.33
N VAL A 162 2.82 -20.96 -8.74
CA VAL A 162 3.27 -22.35 -8.79
C VAL A 162 4.36 -22.57 -7.76
N LEU A 163 4.12 -23.48 -6.82
CA LEU A 163 5.09 -23.86 -5.79
C LEU A 163 5.60 -25.28 -6.06
N VAL A 164 6.89 -25.42 -6.32
CA VAL A 164 7.54 -26.69 -6.66
C VAL A 164 8.51 -27.09 -5.56
N GLU A 165 8.23 -28.20 -4.87
CA GLU A 165 9.17 -28.82 -3.92
C GLU A 165 10.17 -29.72 -4.66
N LYS A 166 11.47 -29.53 -4.38
CA LYS A 166 12.58 -30.41 -4.81
C LYS A 166 12.57 -30.75 -6.31
N ASN A 167 12.17 -29.78 -7.14
CA ASN A 167 12.01 -29.93 -8.59
C ASN A 167 11.08 -31.08 -9.02
N SER A 168 10.05 -31.38 -8.21
CA SER A 168 9.02 -32.37 -8.54
C SER A 168 8.26 -32.01 -9.81
N SER A 169 8.17 -32.94 -10.76
CA SER A 169 7.26 -32.85 -11.90
C SER A 169 5.82 -33.25 -11.56
N GLN A 170 5.57 -33.83 -10.38
CA GLN A 170 4.26 -34.33 -9.97
C GLN A 170 3.42 -33.21 -9.35
N LYS A 171 2.39 -32.77 -10.08
CA LYS A 171 1.34 -31.87 -9.58
C LYS A 171 0.45 -32.65 -8.57
N ARG A 172 0.22 -32.09 -7.39
CA ARG A 172 -0.55 -32.73 -6.30
C ARG A 172 -1.77 -31.95 -5.86
N ALA A 173 -1.80 -30.63 -6.07
CA ALA A 173 -3.00 -29.82 -5.87
C ALA A 173 -3.08 -28.70 -6.91
N SER A 174 -4.31 -28.31 -7.22
CA SER A 174 -4.65 -27.09 -7.95
C SER A 174 -5.88 -26.49 -7.28
N VAL A 175 -5.79 -25.24 -6.79
CA VAL A 175 -6.88 -24.58 -6.06
C VAL A 175 -7.01 -23.12 -6.50
N MET A 176 -8.18 -22.53 -6.30
CA MET A 176 -8.40 -21.10 -6.50
C MET A 176 -8.96 -20.44 -5.24
N PHE A 177 -8.44 -19.27 -4.88
CA PHE A 177 -8.93 -18.45 -3.78
C PHE A 177 -8.95 -16.95 -4.16
N PRO A 178 -9.81 -16.12 -3.53
CA PRO A 178 -9.79 -14.67 -3.75
C PRO A 178 -8.48 -14.06 -3.25
N ALA A 179 -7.92 -13.07 -3.97
CA ALA A 179 -6.61 -12.48 -3.65
C ALA A 179 -6.49 -11.92 -2.22
N GLN A 180 -7.61 -11.58 -1.57
CA GLN A 180 -7.68 -11.22 -0.14
C GLN A 180 -7.09 -12.28 0.81
N TYR A 181 -7.03 -13.55 0.41
CA TYR A 181 -6.45 -14.64 1.21
C TYR A 181 -4.94 -14.84 0.96
N LEU A 182 -4.35 -14.13 -0.01
CA LEU A 182 -2.91 -14.20 -0.30
C LEU A 182 -2.00 -13.92 0.92
N PRO A 183 -2.31 -12.94 1.82
CA PRO A 183 -1.53 -12.75 3.05
C PRO A 183 -1.42 -13.99 3.93
N ARG A 184 -2.45 -14.86 3.95
CA ARG A 184 -2.41 -16.11 4.74
C ARG A 184 -1.44 -17.13 4.14
N LEU A 185 -1.43 -17.25 2.80
CA LEU A 185 -0.43 -18.07 2.09
C LEU A 185 0.98 -17.55 2.39
N ILE A 186 1.24 -16.25 2.17
CA ILE A 186 2.55 -15.65 2.39
C ILE A 186 3.05 -15.85 3.83
N ASN A 187 2.20 -15.60 4.83
CA ASN A 187 2.53 -15.81 6.24
C ASN A 187 2.85 -17.29 6.55
N PHE A 188 2.15 -18.24 5.96
CA PHE A 188 2.49 -19.66 6.08
C PHE A 188 3.86 -20.00 5.45
N LEU A 189 4.16 -19.46 4.26
CA LEU A 189 5.43 -19.71 3.57
C LEU A 189 6.62 -19.11 4.35
N ASP A 190 6.45 -17.93 4.95
CA ASP A 190 7.43 -17.28 5.83
C ASP A 190 7.63 -18.04 7.16
N GLN A 191 6.55 -18.45 7.82
CA GLN A 191 6.66 -19.29 9.02
C GLN A 191 7.38 -20.62 8.73
N ALA A 192 7.11 -21.23 7.57
CA ALA A 192 7.75 -22.48 7.16
C ALA A 192 9.25 -22.32 6.83
N SER A 193 9.66 -21.21 6.21
CA SER A 193 11.08 -20.90 5.97
C SER A 193 11.84 -20.62 7.27
N ARG A 194 11.25 -19.85 8.19
CA ARG A 194 11.82 -19.59 9.53
C ARG A 194 11.93 -20.85 10.38
N ALA A 195 10.91 -21.72 10.34
CA ALA A 195 10.89 -22.97 11.09
C ALA A 195 11.91 -24.01 10.60
N THR A 196 12.37 -23.93 9.35
CA THR A 196 13.39 -24.83 8.80
C THR A 196 14.18 -24.13 7.69
N LYS A 197 15.44 -23.75 7.98
CA LYS A 197 16.30 -22.96 7.07
C LYS A 197 16.43 -23.51 5.64
N THR A 198 16.37 -24.83 5.46
CA THR A 198 16.47 -25.49 4.14
C THR A 198 15.13 -25.64 3.42
N TRP A 199 14.01 -25.22 4.03
CA TRP A 199 12.66 -25.40 3.49
C TRP A 199 12.42 -24.57 2.23
N ALA A 200 12.88 -23.31 2.22
CA ALA A 200 12.79 -22.40 1.07
C ALA A 200 13.83 -22.75 0.00
N GLN A 201 15.06 -23.09 0.41
CA GLN A 201 16.13 -23.56 -0.49
C GLN A 201 15.71 -24.82 -1.27
N GLY A 202 14.93 -25.71 -0.65
CA GLY A 202 14.34 -26.88 -1.29
C GLY A 202 13.10 -26.62 -2.15
N ARG A 203 12.75 -25.36 -2.42
CA ARG A 203 11.54 -24.95 -3.15
C ARG A 203 11.83 -23.91 -4.24
N SER A 204 11.07 -24.03 -5.32
CA SER A 204 11.06 -23.10 -6.45
C SER A 204 9.68 -22.46 -6.55
N LEU A 205 9.63 -21.14 -6.74
CA LEU A 205 8.39 -20.36 -6.83
C LEU A 205 8.29 -19.69 -8.20
N PHE A 206 7.14 -19.83 -8.87
CA PHE A 206 6.86 -19.18 -10.15
C PHE A 206 5.60 -18.32 -10.02
N LEU A 207 5.67 -17.06 -10.43
CA LEU A 207 4.57 -16.09 -10.35
C LEU A 207 4.25 -15.53 -11.75
N ASN A 208 2.99 -15.59 -12.17
CA ASN A 208 2.52 -15.03 -13.43
C ASN A 208 1.28 -14.15 -13.17
N VAL A 209 1.40 -12.85 -13.42
CA VAL A 209 0.26 -11.93 -13.34
C VAL A 209 -0.48 -11.95 -14.68
N VAL A 210 -1.74 -12.37 -14.63
CA VAL A 210 -2.62 -12.43 -15.80
C VAL A 210 -3.37 -11.10 -15.91
N ASN A 211 -3.04 -10.29 -16.91
CA ASN A 211 -3.67 -9.00 -17.15
C ASN A 211 -5.06 -9.16 -17.79
N THR A 212 -6.04 -9.59 -16.98
CA THR A 212 -7.45 -9.81 -17.35
C THR A 212 -8.33 -8.57 -17.18
N TYR A 213 -7.83 -7.51 -16.55
CA TYR A 213 -8.59 -6.31 -16.19
C TYR A 213 -7.72 -5.06 -16.38
N SER A 214 -8.22 -4.05 -17.10
CA SER A 214 -7.48 -2.86 -17.53
C SER A 214 -7.15 -1.85 -16.40
N PHE A 215 -6.46 -2.32 -15.36
CA PHE A 215 -5.94 -1.52 -14.26
C PHE A 215 -4.58 -0.88 -14.60
N PRO A 216 -4.18 0.20 -13.91
CA PRO A 216 -2.80 0.65 -13.87
C PRO A 216 -1.86 -0.46 -13.40
N VAL A 217 -0.75 -0.66 -14.09
CA VAL A 217 0.16 -1.80 -13.86
C VAL A 217 0.76 -1.76 -12.46
N SER A 218 1.13 -0.56 -11.99
CA SER A 218 1.65 -0.30 -10.64
C SER A 218 0.70 -0.76 -9.52
N LYS A 219 -0.61 -0.67 -9.72
CA LYS A 219 -1.62 -1.10 -8.75
C LYS A 219 -1.80 -2.61 -8.78
N LEU A 220 -1.91 -3.19 -9.99
CA LEU A 220 -2.06 -4.64 -10.16
C LEU A 220 -0.87 -5.42 -9.59
N GLN A 221 0.36 -4.95 -9.82
CA GLN A 221 1.55 -5.54 -9.20
C GLN A 221 1.63 -5.27 -7.68
N GLY A 222 1.14 -4.12 -7.22
CA GLY A 222 1.07 -3.78 -5.79
C GLY A 222 0.18 -4.74 -5.01
N ASP A 223 -1.08 -4.85 -5.44
CA ASP A 223 -2.11 -5.66 -4.77
C ASP A 223 -1.80 -7.18 -4.81
N LEU A 224 -1.04 -7.65 -5.81
CA LEU A 224 -0.79 -9.08 -6.06
C LEU A 224 0.62 -9.57 -5.74
N LEU A 225 1.65 -8.70 -5.79
CA LEU A 225 3.05 -9.14 -5.74
C LEU A 225 3.89 -8.54 -4.60
N GLU A 226 3.59 -7.35 -4.07
CA GLU A 226 4.43 -6.72 -3.04
C GLU A 226 4.50 -7.52 -1.73
N LEU A 227 3.43 -8.26 -1.38
CA LEU A 227 3.43 -9.18 -0.24
C LEU A 227 4.52 -10.27 -0.34
N PHE A 228 4.92 -10.68 -1.54
CA PHE A 228 5.95 -11.70 -1.72
C PHE A 228 7.35 -11.23 -1.27
N ARG A 229 7.57 -9.92 -1.04
CA ARG A 229 8.82 -9.41 -0.43
C ARG A 229 9.03 -9.83 1.03
N LEU A 230 8.02 -10.39 1.70
CA LEU A 230 8.16 -11.07 3.00
C LEU A 230 8.95 -12.39 2.90
N LEU A 231 9.05 -12.98 1.72
CA LEU A 231 9.71 -14.26 1.52
C LEU A 231 11.19 -14.06 1.18
N SER A 232 12.06 -14.92 1.73
CA SER A 232 13.49 -14.97 1.42
C SER A 232 14.00 -16.42 1.37
N GLY A 233 15.23 -16.61 0.87
CA GLY A 233 15.95 -17.88 0.87
C GLY A 233 15.40 -18.94 -0.08
N PHE A 234 14.59 -18.59 -1.08
CA PHE A 234 14.05 -19.54 -2.05
C PHE A 234 15.13 -20.04 -3.02
N GLY A 235 15.14 -21.35 -3.30
CA GLY A 235 16.16 -21.99 -4.15
C GLY A 235 16.08 -21.59 -5.64
N LYS A 236 14.90 -21.17 -6.09
CA LYS A 236 14.67 -20.47 -7.37
C LYS A 236 13.41 -19.63 -7.27
N VAL A 237 13.42 -18.43 -7.83
CA VAL A 237 12.19 -17.65 -8.07
C VAL A 237 12.16 -17.13 -9.50
N GLU A 238 11.00 -17.19 -10.14
CA GLU A 238 10.76 -16.74 -11.51
C GLU A 238 9.43 -15.97 -11.58
N VAL A 239 9.43 -14.78 -12.17
CA VAL A 239 8.27 -13.86 -12.21
C VAL A 239 8.09 -13.39 -13.65
N ASP A 240 6.93 -13.66 -14.26
CA ASP A 240 6.67 -13.24 -15.65
C ASP A 240 6.54 -11.70 -15.73
N GLY A 241 7.57 -11.06 -16.28
CA GLY A 241 7.62 -9.61 -16.50
C GLY A 241 6.65 -9.08 -17.56
N LYS A 242 6.01 -9.94 -18.36
CA LYS A 242 5.16 -9.55 -19.51
C LYS A 242 4.05 -8.56 -19.17
N ASN A 243 3.47 -8.66 -17.98
CA ASN A 243 2.35 -7.84 -17.51
C ASN A 243 2.74 -6.91 -16.34
N LEU A 244 4.03 -6.68 -16.14
CA LEU A 244 4.60 -5.91 -15.03
C LEU A 244 5.42 -4.72 -15.55
N LEU A 245 5.81 -3.81 -14.66
CA LEU A 245 6.78 -2.77 -15.02
C LEU A 245 8.16 -3.38 -15.34
N PRO A 246 8.90 -2.86 -16.33
CA PRO A 246 10.26 -3.33 -16.61
C PRO A 246 11.15 -3.32 -15.36
N ARG A 247 12.05 -4.31 -15.26
CA ARG A 247 12.92 -4.58 -14.09
C ARG A 247 12.24 -4.88 -12.75
N TYR A 248 10.93 -4.69 -12.61
CA TYR A 248 10.21 -5.01 -11.36
C TYR A 248 10.29 -6.50 -11.01
N ALA A 249 10.10 -7.37 -12.01
CA ALA A 249 10.22 -8.82 -11.86
C ALA A 249 11.63 -9.23 -11.37
N GLU A 250 12.69 -8.65 -11.94
CA GLU A 250 14.09 -8.88 -11.56
C GLU A 250 14.33 -8.49 -10.09
N GLY A 251 13.91 -7.28 -9.69
CA GLY A 251 14.04 -6.81 -8.31
C GLY A 251 13.30 -7.69 -7.31
N LEU A 252 12.06 -8.11 -7.64
CA LEU A 252 11.26 -8.98 -6.80
C LEU A 252 11.84 -10.41 -6.67
N GLN A 253 12.34 -10.99 -7.76
CA GLN A 253 13.08 -12.26 -7.74
C GLN A 253 14.31 -12.17 -6.85
N ASN A 254 15.11 -11.11 -7.00
CA ASN A 254 16.36 -10.92 -6.25
C ASN A 254 16.11 -10.78 -4.74
N ASN A 255 15.01 -10.12 -4.34
CA ASN A 255 14.59 -10.06 -2.93
C ASN A 255 14.28 -11.47 -2.38
N MET A 256 13.47 -12.27 -3.08
CA MET A 256 13.05 -13.60 -2.59
C MET A 256 14.16 -14.68 -2.63
N MET A 257 15.16 -14.52 -3.49
CA MET A 257 16.33 -15.40 -3.54
C MET A 257 17.46 -14.96 -2.59
N GLY A 258 17.42 -13.73 -2.05
CA GLY A 258 18.35 -13.27 -1.01
C GLY A 258 18.17 -14.07 0.29
N GLU A 259 19.23 -14.21 1.09
CA GLU A 259 19.19 -15.02 2.32
C GLU A 259 18.17 -14.46 3.33
N SER A 260 18.15 -13.14 3.51
CA SER A 260 17.24 -12.41 4.40
C SER A 260 16.96 -11.00 3.88
N PHE A 261 15.88 -10.40 4.39
CA PHE A 261 15.58 -8.98 4.15
C PHE A 261 16.66 -8.09 4.77
N THR A 262 17.16 -7.12 4.01
CA THR A 262 18.11 -6.09 4.47
C THR A 262 17.56 -4.70 4.16
N ALA A 263 17.73 -3.75 5.08
CA ALA A 263 17.23 -2.39 4.92
C ALA A 263 17.87 -1.69 3.70
N ASP A 264 19.19 -1.83 3.52
CA ASP A 264 19.92 -1.25 2.39
C ASP A 264 19.50 -1.84 1.05
N GLY A 265 19.40 -3.17 0.94
CA GLY A 265 18.97 -3.84 -0.29
C GLY A 265 17.53 -3.50 -0.68
N TYR A 266 16.65 -3.33 0.30
CA TYR A 266 15.30 -2.80 0.11
C TYR A 266 15.33 -1.35 -0.38
N LEU A 267 16.07 -0.46 0.31
CA LEU A 267 16.15 0.96 -0.06
C LEU A 267 16.76 1.14 -1.45
N GLN A 268 17.79 0.36 -1.82
CA GLN A 268 18.33 0.32 -3.18
C GLN A 268 17.26 -0.12 -4.19
N SER A 269 16.60 -1.27 -3.96
CA SER A 269 15.57 -1.80 -4.86
C SER A 269 14.40 -0.84 -5.09
N VAL A 270 14.08 0.01 -4.12
CA VAL A 270 13.01 1.03 -4.24
C VAL A 270 13.55 2.34 -4.84
N THR A 271 14.82 2.68 -4.61
CA THR A 271 15.49 3.82 -5.26
C THR A 271 15.61 3.60 -6.77
N GLU A 272 15.97 2.39 -7.22
CA GLU A 272 16.05 2.05 -8.64
C GLU A 272 14.69 2.20 -9.37
N LEU A 273 13.56 1.97 -8.68
CA LEU A 273 12.22 2.24 -9.25
C LEU A 273 11.94 3.75 -9.38
N CYS A 274 12.45 4.57 -8.45
CA CYS A 274 12.34 6.03 -8.54
C CYS A 274 13.27 6.61 -9.62
N ASP A 275 14.46 6.03 -9.81
CA ASP A 275 15.37 6.43 -10.89
C ASP A 275 14.78 6.09 -12.26
N LEU A 276 14.12 4.93 -12.41
CA LEU A 276 13.35 4.59 -13.61
C LEU A 276 12.15 5.52 -13.86
N ALA A 277 11.51 6.05 -12.80
CA ALA A 277 10.47 7.08 -12.92
C ALA A 277 11.04 8.40 -13.46
N ASP A 278 12.22 8.80 -12.98
CA ASP A 278 12.92 10.01 -13.40
C ASP A 278 13.45 9.88 -14.84
N GLU A 279 14.09 8.76 -15.19
CA GLU A 279 14.55 8.45 -16.56
C GLU A 279 13.37 8.43 -17.56
N ALA A 280 12.22 7.88 -17.16
CA ALA A 280 11.01 7.90 -17.96
C ALA A 280 10.46 9.33 -18.15
N ARG A 281 10.57 10.19 -17.14
CA ARG A 281 10.15 11.60 -17.22
C ARG A 281 11.09 12.43 -18.11
N GLU A 282 12.40 12.24 -18.00
CA GLU A 282 13.40 12.87 -18.87
C GLU A 282 13.23 12.48 -20.35
N LYS A 283 12.82 11.24 -20.61
CA LYS A 283 12.51 10.73 -21.96
C LYS A 283 11.07 11.04 -22.42
N GLU A 284 10.38 11.96 -21.75
CA GLU A 284 9.00 12.40 -22.00
C GLU A 284 7.94 11.28 -21.97
N LYS A 285 8.26 10.12 -21.40
CA LYS A 285 7.35 8.97 -21.22
C LYS A 285 6.50 9.14 -19.96
N TYR A 286 5.82 10.28 -19.84
CA TYR A 286 5.14 10.72 -18.62
C TYR A 286 4.17 9.67 -18.03
N GLN A 287 3.47 8.89 -18.86
CA GLN A 287 2.59 7.81 -18.38
C GLN A 287 3.36 6.67 -17.69
N LEU A 288 4.54 6.30 -18.22
CA LEU A 288 5.42 5.29 -17.62
C LEU A 288 6.09 5.82 -16.34
N ALA A 289 6.45 7.11 -16.31
CA ALA A 289 6.94 7.78 -15.11
C ALA A 289 5.90 7.75 -13.96
N ASN A 290 4.62 8.00 -14.28
CA ASN A 290 3.53 7.92 -13.30
C ASN A 290 3.36 6.50 -12.72
N GLU A 291 3.46 5.47 -13.55
CA GLU A 291 3.37 4.07 -13.10
C GLU A 291 4.58 3.68 -12.20
N TYR A 292 5.82 4.02 -12.58
CA TYR A 292 6.98 3.79 -11.70
C TYR A 292 6.91 4.58 -10.39
N ALA A 293 6.41 5.82 -10.42
CA ALA A 293 6.22 6.61 -9.20
C ALA A 293 5.16 6.00 -8.28
N HIS A 294 4.04 5.51 -8.82
CA HIS A 294 3.06 4.76 -8.05
C HIS A 294 3.62 3.44 -7.51
N ALA A 295 4.39 2.68 -8.30
CA ALA A 295 5.05 1.46 -7.83
C ALA A 295 6.03 1.73 -6.68
N THR A 296 6.80 2.82 -6.77
CA THR A 296 7.71 3.28 -5.72
C THR A 296 6.96 3.66 -4.44
N ILE A 297 5.87 4.42 -4.55
CA ILE A 297 4.97 4.77 -3.42
C ILE A 297 4.40 3.52 -2.74
N ILE A 298 4.00 2.51 -3.53
CA ILE A 298 3.44 1.27 -3.01
C ILE A 298 4.52 0.44 -2.31
N ALA A 299 5.68 0.22 -2.94
CA ALA A 299 6.80 -0.53 -2.34
C ALA A 299 7.29 0.14 -1.05
N LEU A 300 7.40 1.48 -1.02
CA LEU A 300 7.67 2.27 0.19
C LEU A 300 6.67 2.00 1.31
N THR A 301 5.39 1.90 0.98
CA THR A 301 4.32 1.64 1.95
C THR A 301 4.36 0.19 2.44
N TYR A 302 4.48 -0.78 1.53
CA TYR A 302 4.51 -2.20 1.86
C TYR A 302 5.73 -2.59 2.68
N GLY A 303 6.91 -2.00 2.45
CA GLY A 303 8.08 -2.23 3.31
C GLY A 303 7.82 -1.91 4.77
N TYR A 304 7.22 -0.74 5.07
CA TYR A 304 6.88 -0.35 6.44
C TYR A 304 5.67 -1.11 7.02
N LEU A 305 4.80 -1.70 6.19
CA LEU A 305 3.77 -2.64 6.65
C LEU A 305 4.30 -4.05 6.97
N THR A 306 5.43 -4.46 6.38
CA THR A 306 5.93 -5.85 6.41
C THR A 306 7.19 -6.05 7.26
N HIS A 307 8.09 -5.06 7.28
CA HIS A 307 9.41 -5.13 7.90
C HIS A 307 9.66 -3.96 8.86
N ALA A 308 8.60 -3.48 9.52
CA ALA A 308 8.61 -2.31 10.40
C ALA A 308 9.76 -2.32 11.42
N GLU A 309 9.97 -3.42 12.14
CA GLU A 309 11.03 -3.54 13.16
C GLU A 309 12.43 -3.34 12.55
N THR A 310 12.70 -3.93 11.38
CA THR A 310 13.97 -3.81 10.67
C THR A 310 14.19 -2.41 10.09
N LEU A 311 13.13 -1.72 9.67
CA LEU A 311 13.23 -0.39 9.06
C LEU A 311 13.28 0.75 10.09
N HIS A 312 12.54 0.63 11.20
CA HIS A 312 12.55 1.62 12.29
C HIS A 312 13.76 1.52 13.23
N SER A 313 14.52 0.43 13.16
CA SER A 313 15.79 0.27 13.89
C SER A 313 17.01 0.86 13.16
N GLN A 314 16.83 1.44 11.97
CA GLN A 314 17.90 2.05 11.19
C GLN A 314 18.27 3.47 11.66
N GLU A 315 19.48 3.90 11.30
CA GLU A 315 20.01 5.21 11.68
C GLU A 315 19.32 6.40 10.98
N ASP A 316 19.63 7.62 11.43
CA ASP A 316 18.94 8.83 11.00
C ASP A 316 19.09 9.14 9.51
N ASP A 317 20.25 8.82 8.91
CA ASP A 317 20.49 9.00 7.47
C ASP A 317 19.72 7.99 6.60
N PHE A 318 19.39 6.80 7.12
CA PHE A 318 18.47 5.88 6.43
C PHE A 318 17.05 6.46 6.39
N ASN A 319 16.55 6.91 7.54
CA ASN A 319 15.22 7.52 7.66
C ASN A 319 15.10 8.79 6.80
N LYS A 320 16.13 9.64 6.81
CA LYS A 320 16.28 10.79 5.89
C LYS A 320 16.24 10.36 4.43
N SER A 321 16.91 9.28 4.06
CA SER A 321 16.90 8.75 2.69
C SER A 321 15.51 8.27 2.27
N VAL A 322 14.78 7.56 3.16
CA VAL A 322 13.38 7.15 2.94
C VAL A 322 12.46 8.36 2.74
N GLN A 323 12.55 9.39 3.59
CA GLN A 323 11.72 10.60 3.46
C GLN A 323 12.02 11.38 2.18
N ARG A 324 13.31 11.53 1.84
CA ARG A 324 13.75 12.21 0.62
C ARG A 324 13.35 11.42 -0.64
N LEU A 325 13.37 10.10 -0.59
CA LEU A 325 12.88 9.23 -1.67
C LEU A 325 11.37 9.42 -1.86
N ARG A 326 10.56 9.33 -0.80
CA ARG A 326 9.10 9.56 -0.88
C ARG A 326 8.76 10.96 -1.39
N TRP A 327 9.47 11.99 -0.94
CA TRP A 327 9.34 13.37 -1.42
C TRP A 327 9.65 13.47 -2.92
N ARG A 328 10.79 12.95 -3.37
CA ARG A 328 11.21 12.92 -4.78
C ARG A 328 10.14 12.24 -5.65
N THR A 329 9.59 11.12 -5.19
CA THR A 329 8.55 10.38 -5.92
C THR A 329 7.22 11.15 -6.02
N GLU A 330 6.69 11.71 -4.93
CA GLU A 330 5.39 12.42 -4.95
C GLU A 330 5.51 13.76 -5.72
N LEU A 331 6.65 14.47 -5.59
CA LEU A 331 6.96 15.66 -6.38
C LEU A 331 7.12 15.32 -7.88
N GLY A 332 7.89 14.26 -8.19
CA GLY A 332 8.12 13.78 -9.55
C GLY A 332 6.82 13.39 -10.26
N LEU A 333 5.92 12.69 -9.55
CA LEU A 333 4.58 12.33 -10.01
C LEU A 333 3.71 13.56 -10.32
N GLY A 334 3.70 14.56 -9.44
CA GLY A 334 2.98 15.81 -9.67
C GLY A 334 3.50 16.58 -10.89
N ILE A 335 4.81 16.55 -11.13
CA ILE A 335 5.44 17.14 -12.31
C ILE A 335 5.09 16.37 -13.58
N SER A 336 5.16 15.03 -13.59
CA SER A 336 4.85 14.22 -14.79
C SER A 336 3.36 14.19 -15.15
N LEU A 337 2.46 14.38 -14.18
CA LEU A 337 1.03 14.59 -14.44
C LEU A 337 0.73 15.97 -15.03
N SER A 338 1.42 17.02 -14.59
CA SER A 338 1.09 18.41 -14.96
C SER A 338 1.78 18.92 -16.23
N ILE A 339 3.00 18.47 -16.56
CA ILE A 339 3.72 18.92 -17.77
C ILE A 339 2.92 18.69 -19.07
N PRO A 340 2.36 17.50 -19.35
CA PRO A 340 1.63 17.25 -20.60
C PRO A 340 0.42 18.14 -20.82
N LEU A 341 -0.12 18.73 -19.74
CA LEU A 341 -1.38 19.47 -19.75
C LEU A 341 -1.17 20.98 -19.93
N ARG A 342 0.07 21.46 -19.96
CA ARG A 342 0.44 22.88 -20.14
C ARG A 342 -0.16 23.51 -21.40
N GLY A 343 -0.26 22.73 -22.50
CA GLY A 343 -0.91 23.19 -23.73
C GLY A 343 -2.39 23.50 -23.55
N LEU A 344 -3.14 22.59 -22.91
CA LEU A 344 -4.57 22.77 -22.62
C LEU A 344 -4.81 23.89 -21.61
N THR A 345 -4.03 23.91 -20.53
CA THR A 345 -4.19 24.87 -19.41
C THR A 345 -3.71 26.28 -19.73
N THR A 346 -3.18 26.52 -20.94
CA THR A 346 -2.85 27.87 -21.41
C THR A 346 -4.12 28.71 -21.66
N SER A 347 -5.27 28.08 -21.92
CA SER A 347 -6.57 28.77 -21.96
C SER A 347 -7.13 28.96 -20.54
N LYS A 348 -7.26 30.23 -20.08
CA LYS A 348 -7.83 30.58 -18.76
C LYS A 348 -9.22 29.98 -18.50
N HIS A 349 -9.97 29.63 -19.54
CA HIS A 349 -11.33 29.12 -19.43
C HIS A 349 -11.47 27.62 -19.72
N TRP A 350 -10.38 26.84 -19.77
CA TRP A 350 -10.44 25.40 -20.07
C TRP A 350 -11.35 24.61 -19.09
N LEU A 351 -11.34 24.98 -17.80
CA LEU A 351 -12.26 24.44 -16.78
C LEU A 351 -13.73 24.85 -16.93
N ARG A 352 -14.04 25.86 -17.76
CA ARG A 352 -15.41 26.33 -18.05
C ARG A 352 -15.90 25.91 -19.44
N THR A 353 -15.25 24.93 -20.07
CA THR A 353 -15.61 24.43 -21.40
C THR A 353 -17.00 23.79 -21.39
N GLN A 354 -17.93 24.33 -22.19
CA GLN A 354 -19.26 23.74 -22.37
C GLN A 354 -19.15 22.37 -23.04
N ASN A 355 -19.92 21.38 -22.55
CA ASN A 355 -19.86 19.98 -22.99
C ASN A 355 -18.43 19.37 -22.92
N PRO A 356 -17.84 19.24 -21.72
CA PRO A 356 -16.45 18.81 -21.54
C PRO A 356 -16.21 17.41 -22.10
N THR A 357 -15.22 17.30 -22.98
CA THR A 357 -14.73 16.04 -23.56
C THR A 357 -14.10 15.14 -22.49
N GLU A 358 -13.96 13.84 -22.77
CA GLU A 358 -13.31 12.92 -21.84
C GLU A 358 -11.83 13.27 -21.61
N GLU A 359 -11.17 13.90 -22.59
CA GLU A 359 -9.83 14.45 -22.47
C GLU A 359 -9.77 15.59 -21.43
N ILE A 360 -10.75 16.50 -21.41
CA ILE A 360 -10.87 17.57 -20.41
C ILE A 360 -11.15 16.97 -19.02
N ARG A 361 -12.02 15.96 -18.93
CA ARG A 361 -12.28 15.24 -17.65
C ARG A 361 -11.06 14.46 -17.17
N LYS A 362 -10.24 13.94 -18.09
CA LYS A 362 -8.96 13.32 -17.76
C LYS A 362 -7.97 14.36 -17.26
N ALA A 363 -7.77 15.46 -17.98
CA ALA A 363 -6.89 16.55 -17.56
C ALA A 363 -7.27 17.12 -16.18
N ALA A 364 -8.57 17.24 -15.87
CA ALA A 364 -9.06 17.63 -14.55
C ALA A 364 -8.70 16.59 -13.45
N ARG A 365 -8.84 15.28 -13.72
CA ARG A 365 -8.38 14.22 -12.79
C ARG A 365 -6.88 14.24 -12.59
N ASP A 366 -6.13 14.33 -13.68
CA ASP A 366 -4.67 14.27 -13.68
C ASP A 366 -4.06 15.50 -12.97
N LEU A 367 -4.64 16.70 -13.11
CA LEU A 367 -4.21 17.90 -12.37
C LEU A 367 -4.61 17.92 -10.90
N LEU A 368 -5.76 17.35 -10.52
CA LEU A 368 -6.10 17.16 -9.11
C LEU A 368 -5.16 16.15 -8.45
N LEU A 369 -4.83 15.06 -9.15
CA LEU A 369 -3.83 14.10 -8.68
C LEU A 369 -2.43 14.74 -8.61
N ALA A 370 -2.11 15.65 -9.53
CA ALA A 370 -0.86 16.42 -9.51
C ALA A 370 -0.79 17.35 -8.28
N GLU A 371 -1.84 18.14 -8.03
CA GLU A 371 -1.95 19.02 -6.85
C GLU A 371 -1.73 18.18 -5.59
N THR A 372 -2.53 17.14 -5.41
CA THR A 372 -2.50 16.32 -4.19
C THR A 372 -1.14 15.63 -4.02
N SER A 373 -0.43 15.28 -5.11
CA SER A 373 0.93 14.72 -5.03
C SER A 373 1.99 15.75 -4.66
N VAL A 374 1.94 16.98 -5.21
CA VAL A 374 2.88 18.04 -4.78
C VAL A 374 2.56 18.53 -3.36
N SER A 375 1.28 18.63 -2.97
CA SER A 375 0.86 18.97 -1.60
C SER A 375 1.34 17.94 -0.57
N LYS A 376 1.36 16.63 -0.91
CA LYS A 376 2.00 15.61 -0.07
C LYS A 376 3.52 15.78 0.01
N ALA A 377 4.20 16.04 -1.11
CA ALA A 377 5.62 16.30 -1.12
C ALA A 377 5.96 17.51 -0.23
N LEU A 378 5.17 18.59 -0.33
CA LEU A 378 5.31 19.77 0.53
C LEU A 378 5.10 19.42 2.01
N SER A 379 4.09 18.60 2.31
CA SER A 379 3.81 18.13 3.65
C SER A 379 4.95 17.33 4.29
N LEU A 380 5.78 16.64 3.49
CA LEU A 380 7.02 16.00 3.94
C LEU A 380 8.14 17.03 4.14
N ALA A 381 8.36 17.89 3.13
CA ALA A 381 9.47 18.84 3.10
C ALA A 381 9.37 19.95 4.17
N GLN A 382 8.16 20.25 4.64
CA GLN A 382 7.90 21.19 5.74
C GLN A 382 7.59 20.52 7.09
N ASP A 383 7.54 19.18 7.13
CA ASP A 383 7.10 18.39 8.29
C ASP A 383 5.75 18.89 8.87
N SER A 384 4.76 19.05 7.98
CA SER A 384 3.46 19.66 8.34
C SER A 384 2.77 18.85 9.44
N PRO A 385 2.36 19.49 10.56
CA PRO A 385 1.71 18.81 11.68
C PRO A 385 0.26 18.40 11.39
N SER A 386 -0.21 18.52 10.14
CA SER A 386 -1.53 18.09 9.69
C SER A 386 -1.48 16.66 9.15
N PRO A 387 -2.11 15.66 9.82
CA PRO A 387 -2.23 14.31 9.28
C PRO A 387 -2.98 14.26 7.93
N ALA A 388 -3.78 15.28 7.62
CA ALA A 388 -4.57 15.34 6.40
C ALA A 388 -3.73 15.67 5.14
N SER A 389 -2.51 16.20 5.27
CA SER A 389 -1.63 16.47 4.12
C SER A 389 -0.47 15.48 3.99
N ASN A 390 -0.05 14.84 5.09
CA ASN A 390 1.13 13.97 5.09
C ASN A 390 0.83 12.60 4.46
N PRO A 391 1.57 12.18 3.40
CA PRO A 391 1.26 10.97 2.65
C PRO A 391 1.30 9.68 3.47
N TRP A 392 2.10 9.63 4.55
CA TRP A 392 2.22 8.43 5.39
C TRP A 392 0.99 8.22 6.28
N PHE A 393 0.39 9.28 6.82
CA PHE A 393 -0.81 9.20 7.66
C PHE A 393 -2.06 8.72 6.89
N HIS A 394 -2.04 8.80 5.55
CA HIS A 394 -3.06 8.24 4.67
C HIS A 394 -2.84 6.77 4.31
N SER A 395 -1.62 6.23 4.52
CA SER A 395 -1.22 4.90 4.02
C SER A 395 -0.71 3.93 5.08
N LEU A 396 -0.40 4.40 6.29
CA LEU A 396 0.16 3.61 7.39
C LEU A 396 -0.56 3.93 8.73
N PRO A 397 -0.69 2.95 9.64
CA PRO A 397 -0.91 3.21 11.07
C PRO A 397 0.19 4.13 11.63
N VAL A 398 -0.15 4.98 12.60
CA VAL A 398 0.74 6.02 13.14
C VAL A 398 2.04 5.42 13.71
N GLU A 399 1.93 4.22 14.28
CA GLU A 399 3.02 3.45 14.85
C GLU A 399 4.05 2.96 13.82
N LEU A 400 3.68 2.94 12.53
CA LEU A 400 4.52 2.47 11.43
C LEU A 400 5.08 3.61 10.56
N ILE A 401 4.68 4.86 10.79
CA ILE A 401 5.10 6.02 9.99
C ILE A 401 6.61 6.28 10.16
N PRO A 402 7.40 6.35 9.06
CA PRO A 402 8.83 6.61 9.15
C PRO A 402 9.13 7.96 9.85
N PRO A 403 10.16 8.05 10.70
CA PRO A 403 10.59 9.32 11.30
C PRO A 403 10.87 10.40 10.25
N ASN A 404 10.47 11.63 10.52
CA ASN A 404 10.77 12.81 9.70
C ASN A 404 11.41 13.91 10.56
N LYS A 405 12.17 14.82 9.93
CA LYS A 405 12.74 16.00 10.58
C LYS A 405 12.81 17.18 9.58
N PRO A 406 12.54 18.43 10.00
CA PRO A 406 12.69 19.61 9.14
C PRO A 406 14.09 19.83 8.54
N THR A 407 15.12 19.20 9.12
CA THR A 407 16.52 19.23 8.68
C THR A 407 16.85 18.23 7.57
N PHE A 408 15.94 17.33 7.20
CA PHE A 408 16.13 16.37 6.10
C PHE A 408 15.99 17.02 4.70
N PHE A 409 15.44 18.24 4.64
CA PHE A 409 15.14 18.97 3.41
C PHE A 409 15.78 20.37 3.42
N THR A 410 16.52 20.70 2.37
CA THR A 410 17.09 22.04 2.18
C THR A 410 16.01 23.04 1.76
N ASP A 411 16.22 24.32 2.02
CA ASP A 411 15.24 25.35 1.65
C ASP A 411 15.09 25.50 0.12
N ARG A 412 16.13 25.15 -0.64
CA ARG A 412 16.07 25.00 -2.12
C ARG A 412 15.07 23.92 -2.56
N GLU A 413 15.00 22.79 -1.86
CA GLU A 413 14.06 21.70 -2.14
C GLU A 413 12.62 22.06 -1.73
N LYS A 414 12.48 22.77 -0.60
CA LYS A 414 11.19 23.36 -0.18
C LYS A 414 10.69 24.38 -1.21
N ALA A 415 11.56 25.27 -1.71
CA ALA A 415 11.27 26.24 -2.75
C ALA A 415 10.86 25.58 -4.09
N GLN A 416 11.57 24.53 -4.53
CA GLN A 416 11.18 23.73 -5.71
C GLN A 416 9.79 23.13 -5.56
N THR A 417 9.46 22.65 -4.35
CA THR A 417 8.15 22.04 -4.06
C THR A 417 7.02 23.08 -4.07
N TRP A 418 7.23 24.27 -3.49
CA TRP A 418 6.30 25.40 -3.58
C TRP A 418 6.11 25.89 -5.03
N TYR A 419 7.19 26.02 -5.81
CA TYR A 419 7.10 26.40 -7.23
C TYR A 419 6.28 25.40 -8.05
N ALA A 420 6.48 24.10 -7.81
CA ALA A 420 5.69 23.05 -8.46
C ALA A 420 4.20 23.15 -8.07
N LEU A 421 3.88 23.39 -6.79
CA LEU A 421 2.51 23.50 -6.32
C LEU A 421 1.81 24.72 -6.94
N GLY A 422 2.46 25.89 -6.89
CA GLY A 422 1.94 27.12 -7.50
C GLY A 422 1.74 26.99 -9.02
N THR A 423 2.59 26.21 -9.70
CA THR A 423 2.41 25.90 -11.13
C THR A 423 1.14 25.09 -11.38
N VAL A 424 0.82 24.12 -10.53
CA VAL A 424 -0.41 23.32 -10.64
C VAL A 424 -1.65 24.13 -10.23
N HIS A 425 -1.57 24.94 -9.16
CA HIS A 425 -2.64 25.87 -8.80
C HIS A 425 -2.94 26.87 -9.92
N MET A 426 -1.93 27.43 -10.58
CA MET A 426 -2.11 28.29 -11.75
C MET A 426 -2.78 27.55 -12.92
N ALA A 427 -2.42 26.29 -13.18
CA ALA A 427 -3.06 25.46 -14.20
C ALA A 427 -4.53 25.13 -13.88
N LEU A 428 -4.89 25.06 -12.59
CA LEU A 428 -6.25 24.90 -12.08
C LEU A 428 -7.02 26.23 -11.94
N GLY A 429 -6.43 27.37 -12.32
CA GLY A 429 -7.05 28.70 -12.21
C GLY A 429 -7.10 29.29 -10.79
N GLU A 430 -6.41 28.68 -9.83
CA GLU A 430 -6.30 29.16 -8.44
C GLU A 430 -5.18 30.21 -8.32
N TYR A 431 -5.28 31.30 -9.09
CA TYR A 431 -4.21 32.31 -9.21
C TYR A 431 -3.79 32.92 -7.86
N ILE A 432 -4.71 33.05 -6.89
CA ILE A 432 -4.41 33.54 -5.53
C ILE A 432 -3.50 32.56 -4.77
N PHE A 433 -3.79 31.26 -4.82
CA PHE A 433 -2.91 30.25 -4.19
C PHE A 433 -1.59 30.17 -4.93
N ALA A 434 -1.61 30.18 -6.27
CA ALA A 434 -0.40 30.20 -7.09
C ALA A 434 0.54 31.37 -6.73
N CYS A 435 0.02 32.59 -6.52
CA CYS A 435 0.82 33.71 -6.06
C CYS A 435 1.45 33.45 -4.68
N GLY A 436 0.68 33.01 -3.68
CA GLY A 436 1.21 32.74 -2.34
C GLY A 436 2.23 31.59 -2.27
N ASP A 437 2.09 30.61 -3.15
CA ASP A 437 3.06 29.51 -3.28
C ASP A 437 4.36 29.99 -3.95
N MET A 438 4.25 30.78 -5.02
CA MET A 438 5.40 31.36 -5.72
C MET A 438 6.17 32.36 -4.85
N GLU A 439 5.46 33.15 -4.03
CA GLU A 439 6.06 34.07 -3.06
C GLU A 439 6.94 33.32 -2.05
N ARG A 440 6.41 32.26 -1.42
CA ARG A 440 7.19 31.37 -0.53
C ARG A 440 8.36 30.68 -1.23
N ALA A 441 8.21 30.34 -2.51
CA ALA A 441 9.31 29.79 -3.29
C ALA A 441 10.45 30.82 -3.48
N LEU A 442 10.13 32.10 -3.69
CA LEU A 442 11.13 33.17 -3.80
C LEU A 442 11.79 33.50 -2.47
N GLU A 443 11.04 33.49 -1.36
CA GLU A 443 11.59 33.64 -0.01
C GLU A 443 12.63 32.55 0.29
N LEU A 444 12.27 31.28 0.07
CA LEU A 444 13.09 30.11 0.40
C LEU A 444 14.25 29.87 -0.59
N TRP A 445 14.21 30.44 -1.79
CA TRP A 445 15.35 30.43 -2.72
C TRP A 445 16.46 31.41 -2.28
N GLY A 446 16.11 32.42 -1.49
CA GLY A 446 17.01 33.47 -1.00
C GLY A 446 17.46 34.46 -2.06
N LYS A 447 18.34 35.39 -1.68
CA LYS A 447 19.08 36.26 -2.60
C LYS A 447 20.57 35.90 -2.70
N ASP A 448 21.10 35.26 -1.66
CA ASP A 448 22.54 35.09 -1.47
C ASP A 448 23.08 33.73 -2.00
N THR A 449 22.25 32.95 -2.69
CA THR A 449 22.59 31.61 -3.22
C THR A 449 23.40 31.64 -4.54
N GLY A 450 23.65 32.82 -5.09
CA GLY A 450 24.99 33.13 -5.62
C GLY A 450 25.32 32.78 -7.08
N VAL A 451 24.40 32.27 -7.90
CA VAL A 451 24.45 32.43 -9.37
C VAL A 451 23.03 32.53 -9.94
N ASP A 452 22.61 33.74 -10.31
CA ASP A 452 21.45 33.93 -11.20
C ASP A 452 21.94 33.87 -12.66
N GLU A 453 22.02 32.66 -13.20
CA GLU A 453 22.16 32.45 -14.65
C GLU A 453 20.87 32.93 -15.36
N GLU A 454 20.98 33.59 -16.52
CA GLU A 454 19.80 33.96 -17.31
C GLU A 454 19.00 32.71 -17.70
N GLY A 455 17.72 32.67 -17.32
CA GLY A 455 16.87 31.48 -17.45
C GLY A 455 17.01 30.45 -16.33
N GLY A 456 17.72 30.77 -15.24
CA GLY A 456 17.77 29.99 -14.00
C GLY A 456 16.39 29.83 -13.32
N LEU A 457 16.28 28.94 -12.34
CA LEU A 457 14.97 28.62 -11.73
C LEU A 457 14.34 29.83 -11.02
N ARG A 458 15.15 30.73 -10.43
CA ARG A 458 14.67 31.99 -9.86
C ARG A 458 13.82 32.78 -10.85
N SER A 459 14.40 33.10 -12.01
CA SER A 459 13.73 33.85 -13.08
C SER A 459 12.42 33.19 -13.53
N LYS A 460 12.38 31.85 -13.59
CA LYS A 460 11.16 31.08 -13.93
C LYS A 460 10.07 31.14 -12.84
N ILE A 461 10.45 31.21 -11.55
CA ILE A 461 9.52 31.48 -10.46
C ILE A 461 8.99 32.92 -10.57
N GLU A 462 9.84 33.91 -10.82
CA GLU A 462 9.46 35.32 -10.94
C GLU A 462 8.54 35.58 -12.16
N GLU A 463 8.83 34.96 -13.31
CA GLU A 463 7.93 34.96 -14.50
C GLU A 463 6.57 34.32 -14.18
N SER A 464 6.56 33.18 -13.49
CA SER A 464 5.34 32.46 -13.12
C SER A 464 4.50 33.20 -12.08
N PHE A 465 5.16 33.91 -11.15
CA PHE A 465 4.51 34.78 -10.17
C PHE A 465 3.83 35.98 -10.83
N GLU A 466 4.51 36.63 -11.76
CA GLU A 466 3.98 37.76 -12.54
C GLU A 466 2.84 37.30 -13.48
N LYS A 467 2.93 36.10 -14.05
CA LYS A 467 1.83 35.47 -14.80
C LYS A 467 0.62 35.17 -13.91
N ALA A 468 0.85 34.71 -12.68
CA ALA A 468 -0.23 34.47 -11.71
C ALA A 468 -0.90 35.79 -11.27
N ARG A 469 -0.13 36.86 -11.03
CA ARG A 469 -0.66 38.22 -10.73
C ARG A 469 -1.59 38.72 -11.84
N LYS A 470 -1.16 38.67 -13.10
CA LYS A 470 -2.00 39.00 -14.27
C LYS A 470 -3.26 38.13 -14.37
N GLY A 471 -3.21 36.89 -13.85
CA GLY A 471 -4.37 36.03 -13.66
C GLY A 471 -5.40 36.62 -12.69
N ILE A 472 -4.94 37.08 -11.51
CA ILE A 472 -5.75 37.76 -10.49
C ILE A 472 -6.32 39.08 -11.02
N ASP A 473 -5.49 39.94 -11.62
CA ASP A 473 -5.92 41.24 -12.17
C ASP A 473 -7.03 41.03 -13.22
N GLY A 474 -6.84 40.05 -14.10
CA GLY A 474 -7.83 39.64 -15.09
C GLY A 474 -9.01 38.79 -14.56
N ASP A 475 -9.13 38.60 -13.24
CA ASP A 475 -10.33 38.05 -12.56
C ASP A 475 -10.93 39.05 -11.55
N ALA A 476 -10.34 40.24 -11.36
CA ALA A 476 -10.67 41.15 -10.26
C ALA A 476 -12.16 41.53 -10.19
N GLU A 477 -12.81 41.74 -11.34
CA GLU A 477 -14.25 42.03 -11.42
C GLU A 477 -15.11 40.82 -10.99
N SER A 478 -14.84 39.62 -11.52
CA SER A 478 -15.48 38.37 -11.09
C SER A 478 -15.16 37.98 -9.64
N MET A 479 -14.04 38.44 -9.07
CA MET A 479 -13.75 38.32 -7.64
C MET A 479 -14.58 39.30 -6.81
N TRP A 480 -14.76 40.55 -7.27
CA TRP A 480 -15.60 41.57 -6.61
C TRP A 480 -17.08 41.20 -6.58
N VAL A 481 -17.61 40.67 -7.69
CA VAL A 481 -18.98 40.11 -7.77
C VAL A 481 -19.07 38.74 -7.06
N GLY A 482 -17.92 38.13 -6.74
CA GLY A 482 -17.83 36.91 -5.94
C GLY A 482 -18.14 35.62 -6.69
N GLU A 483 -17.98 35.62 -8.02
CA GLU A 483 -18.00 34.41 -8.86
C GLU A 483 -16.70 33.61 -8.70
N VAL A 484 -15.57 34.31 -8.69
CA VAL A 484 -14.24 33.74 -8.46
C VAL A 484 -13.87 33.90 -6.99
N ARG A 485 -13.51 32.80 -6.34
CA ARG A 485 -13.09 32.74 -4.93
C ARG A 485 -12.01 31.67 -4.79
N PRO A 486 -11.15 31.72 -3.76
CA PRO A 486 -10.19 30.65 -3.48
C PRO A 486 -10.88 29.28 -3.37
N GLY A 487 -10.34 28.29 -4.09
CA GLY A 487 -10.90 26.94 -4.18
C GLY A 487 -12.03 26.77 -5.20
N THR A 488 -12.36 27.78 -6.02
CA THR A 488 -13.38 27.63 -7.08
C THR A 488 -12.87 26.81 -8.27
N GLY A 489 -11.60 26.95 -8.66
CA GLY A 489 -10.96 26.14 -9.70
C GLY A 489 -10.87 24.67 -9.30
N LEU A 490 -10.39 24.40 -8.08
CA LEU A 490 -10.34 23.05 -7.47
C LEU A 490 -11.72 22.38 -7.43
N LYS A 491 -12.77 23.10 -7.00
CA LYS A 491 -14.16 22.60 -7.00
C LYS A 491 -14.67 22.31 -8.41
N THR A 492 -14.31 23.14 -9.39
CA THR A 492 -14.74 22.98 -10.80
C THR A 492 -14.07 21.77 -11.43
N ALA A 493 -12.75 21.65 -11.29
CA ALA A 493 -11.99 20.47 -11.68
C ALA A 493 -12.54 19.20 -11.00
N ALA A 494 -12.91 19.26 -9.72
CA ALA A 494 -13.47 18.13 -8.98
C ALA A 494 -14.90 17.74 -9.45
N SER A 495 -15.67 18.66 -10.04
CA SER A 495 -16.96 18.34 -10.67
C SER A 495 -16.74 17.64 -12.02
N LEU A 496 -15.89 18.22 -12.87
CA LEU A 496 -15.50 17.65 -14.18
C LEU A 496 -14.90 16.25 -14.03
N ALA A 497 -14.00 16.07 -13.05
CA ALA A 497 -13.34 14.80 -12.73
C ALA A 497 -14.32 13.69 -12.29
N LYS A 498 -15.48 14.07 -11.72
CA LYS A 498 -16.54 13.14 -11.30
C LYS A 498 -17.59 12.89 -12.41
N GLY A 499 -17.48 13.54 -13.55
CA GLY A 499 -18.50 13.50 -14.61
C GLY A 499 -19.81 14.23 -14.25
N LEU A 500 -19.79 15.07 -13.21
CA LEU A 500 -20.95 15.88 -12.80
C LEU A 500 -21.00 17.15 -13.66
N SER A 501 -21.87 17.15 -14.67
CA SER A 501 -22.25 18.35 -15.42
C SER A 501 -23.05 19.33 -14.55
N ASP A 502 -23.09 20.60 -14.96
CA ASP A 502 -23.77 21.68 -14.23
C ASP A 502 -25.32 21.60 -14.23
N ASP A 503 -25.91 20.50 -14.68
CA ASP A 503 -27.37 20.27 -14.65
C ASP A 503 -27.96 20.20 -13.23
N LEU A 504 -27.11 20.11 -12.20
CA LEU A 504 -27.47 20.23 -10.78
C LEU A 504 -27.36 21.68 -10.22
N ARG A 505 -27.28 22.70 -11.09
CA ARG A 505 -27.31 24.13 -10.74
C ARG A 505 -28.58 24.85 -11.25
N LYS A 506 -29.72 24.18 -11.25
CA LYS A 506 -31.06 24.76 -11.49
C LYS A 506 -32.02 24.34 -10.38
#